data_AF-A0A950H9J5-F1
#
_entry.id   AF-A0A950H9J5-F1
#
_cell.length_a   1.000
_cell.length_b   1.000
_cell.length_c   1.000
_cell.angle_alpha   90.00
_cell.angle_beta   90.00
_cell.angle_gamma   90.00
#
_symmetry.space_group_name_H-M   'P 1'
#
loop_
_entity.id
_entity.type
_entity.pdbx_description
1 polymer ?
#
loop_
_entity_poly.entity_id
_entity_poly.type
_entity_poly.pdbx_seq_one_letter_code
_entity_poly.pdbx_strand_id
1 'polypeptide(L)'
;MSKGLVIVESPAKAKTIQKYLGKGYTVEASLGHVKDLPKNTLGVDIDKDFDTEYIVIPGKEKVLVKLKKLAQSVDSIYLAPDPDREGE
;
A
#
# COMPACT_ATOMS: atom_id res chain seq x y z
N MET A 1 -8.08 20.45 -3.54
CA MET A 1 -7.21 19.27 -3.62
C MET A 1 -6.86 18.85 -2.21
N SER A 2 -6.78 17.55 -1.93
CA SER A 2 -6.28 17.07 -0.63
C SER A 2 -4.79 17.38 -0.55
N LYS A 3 -4.33 17.81 0.63
CA LYS A 3 -2.91 18.06 0.91
C LYS A 3 -2.12 16.76 1.05
N GLY A 4 -2.78 15.69 1.55
CA GLY A 4 -2.10 14.41 1.77
C GLY A 4 -2.95 13.19 1.44
N LEU A 5 -2.29 12.14 0.96
CA LEU A 5 -2.82 10.78 0.86
C LEU A 5 -2.28 9.95 2.03
N VAL A 6 -3.17 9.36 2.82
CA VAL A 6 -2.80 8.42 3.89
C VAL A 6 -3.20 7.02 3.46
N ILE A 7 -2.24 6.09 3.47
CA ILE A 7 -2.46 4.70 3.07
C ILE A 7 -2.39 3.82 4.31
N VAL A 8 -3.45 3.04 4.53
CA VAL A 8 -3.59 2.08 5.64
C VAL A 8 -3.88 0.69 5.11
N GLU A 9 -3.76 -0.35 5.93
CA GLU A 9 -3.97 -1.73 5.47
C GLU A 9 -5.46 -2.09 5.31
N SER A 10 -6.34 -1.60 6.20
CA SER A 10 -7.75 -2.04 6.28
C SER A 10 -8.78 -0.92 6.01
N PRO A 11 -9.94 -1.25 5.37
CA PRO A 11 -11.03 -0.28 5.16
C PRO A 11 -11.61 0.30 6.45
N ALA A 12 -11.57 -0.47 7.54
CA ALA A 12 -12.07 -0.03 8.83
C ALA A 12 -11.20 1.11 9.39
N LYS A 13 -9.88 0.94 9.40
CA LYS A 13 -8.94 2.02 9.79
C LYS A 13 -9.08 3.23 8.87
N ALA A 14 -9.24 3.03 7.57
CA ALA A 14 -9.40 4.13 6.63
C ALA A 14 -10.59 5.02 7.01
N LYS A 15 -11.75 4.41 7.30
CA LYS A 15 -12.95 5.15 7.75
C LYS A 15 -12.72 5.87 9.08
N THR A 16 -12.02 5.24 10.03
CA THR A 16 -11.76 5.83 11.35
C THR A 16 -10.79 7.02 11.25
N ILE A 17 -9.66 6.85 10.58
CA ILE A 17 -8.64 7.89 10.42
C ILE A 17 -9.16 9.05 9.56
N GLN A 18 -9.97 8.77 8.53
CA GLN A 18 -10.62 9.82 7.74
C GLN A 18 -11.50 10.75 8.58
N LYS A 19 -12.18 10.22 9.61
CA LYS A 19 -12.98 11.03 10.55
C LYS A 19 -12.12 11.95 11.41
N TYR A 20 -10.92 11.50 11.80
CA TYR A 20 -10.00 12.30 12.62
C TYR A 20 -9.30 13.39 11.81
N LEU A 21 -8.84 13.08 10.60
CA LEU A 21 -8.07 14.02 9.77
C LEU A 21 -8.96 15.02 9.02
N GLY A 22 -10.21 14.65 8.73
CA GLY A 22 -11.19 15.54 8.12
C GLY A 22 -10.85 15.99 6.70
N LYS A 23 -11.30 17.19 6.34
CA LYS A 23 -11.17 17.76 4.99
C LYS A 23 -9.74 18.29 4.80
N GLY A 24 -8.95 17.59 4.00
CA GLY A 24 -7.55 17.93 3.76
C GLY A 24 -6.69 16.70 3.50
N TYR A 25 -7.14 15.54 3.97
CA TYR A 25 -6.53 14.26 3.72
C TYR A 25 -7.50 13.32 2.99
N THR A 26 -6.95 12.52 2.10
CA THR A 26 -7.61 11.37 1.52
C THR A 26 -7.04 10.13 2.18
N VAL A 27 -7.87 9.33 2.84
CA VAL A 27 -7.43 8.08 3.50
C VAL A 27 -7.94 6.88 2.71
N GLU A 28 -7.02 6.02 2.27
CA GLU A 28 -7.31 4.87 1.41
C GLU A 28 -6.68 3.59 1.94
N ALA A 29 -7.33 2.46 1.68
CA ALA A 29 -6.84 1.15 2.12
C ALA A 29 -6.11 0.40 0.99
N SER A 30 -4.95 -0.18 1.29
CA SER A 30 -4.26 -1.13 0.39
C SER A 30 -4.92 -2.50 0.33
N LEU A 31 -5.79 -2.79 1.31
CA LEU A 31 -6.42 -4.09 1.54
C LEU A 31 -5.40 -5.18 1.92
N GLY A 32 -4.34 -4.81 2.65
CA GLY A 32 -3.20 -5.67 2.97
C GLY A 32 -2.10 -5.61 1.92
N HIS A 33 -1.35 -6.71 1.75
CA HIS A 33 -0.25 -6.81 0.78
C HIS A 33 -0.70 -6.51 -0.65
N VAL A 34 0.17 -5.85 -1.41
CA VAL A 34 -0.02 -5.52 -2.84
C VAL A 34 0.96 -6.25 -3.75
N LYS A 35 2.06 -6.74 -3.18
CA LYS A 35 3.07 -7.56 -3.84
C LYS A 35 3.41 -8.76 -2.96
N ASP A 36 3.83 -9.84 -3.59
CA ASP A 36 4.27 -11.07 -2.94
C ASP A 36 5.26 -11.80 -3.86
N LEU A 37 5.92 -12.83 -3.34
CA LEU A 37 6.71 -13.74 -4.15
C LEU A 37 5.82 -14.48 -5.17
N PRO A 38 6.34 -14.85 -6.34
CA PRO A 38 5.63 -15.71 -7.29
C PRO A 38 5.14 -17.00 -6.64
N LYS A 39 3.90 -17.39 -6.92
CA LYS A 39 3.31 -18.62 -6.32
C LYS A 39 3.93 -19.92 -6.81
N ASN A 40 4.50 -19.91 -8.01
CA ASN A 40 4.90 -21.13 -8.73
C ASN A 40 6.42 -21.24 -8.94
N THR A 41 7.19 -20.26 -8.49
CA THR A 41 8.66 -20.28 -8.52
C THR A 41 9.18 -19.92 -7.14
N LEU A 42 10.46 -20.21 -6.86
CA LEU A 42 11.06 -19.90 -5.56
C LEU A 42 11.01 -18.39 -5.27
N GLY A 43 11.10 -17.55 -6.30
CA GLY A 43 11.08 -16.09 -6.17
C GLY A 43 12.29 -15.51 -5.44
N VAL A 44 13.29 -16.33 -5.12
CA VAL A 44 14.52 -15.95 -4.43
C VAL A 44 15.70 -16.55 -5.17
N ASP A 45 16.66 -15.72 -5.53
CA ASP A 45 17.92 -16.12 -6.16
C ASP A 45 18.99 -16.35 -5.08
N ILE A 46 19.23 -17.62 -4.76
CA ILE A 46 20.19 -18.04 -3.73
C ILE A 46 21.65 -17.75 -4.11
N ASP A 47 21.94 -17.63 -5.40
CA ASP A 47 23.30 -17.40 -5.90
C ASP A 47 23.61 -15.90 -6.04
N LYS A 48 22.58 -15.05 -5.94
CA LYS A 48 22.65 -13.60 -6.10
C LYS A 48 22.19 -12.87 -4.85
N ASP A 49 22.85 -13.13 -3.72
CA ASP A 49 22.63 -12.46 -2.43
C ASP A 49 21.15 -12.46 -1.97
N PHE A 50 20.44 -13.58 -2.23
CA PHE A 50 19.02 -13.73 -1.92
C PHE A 50 18.11 -12.68 -2.60
N ASP A 51 18.48 -12.21 -3.80
CA ASP A 51 17.66 -11.26 -4.57
C ASP A 51 16.25 -11.82 -4.78
N THR A 52 15.23 -11.02 -4.45
CA THR A 52 13.83 -11.46 -4.43
C THR A 52 13.04 -10.89 -5.60
N GLU A 53 12.34 -11.75 -6.34
CA GLU A 53 11.35 -11.31 -7.31
C GLU A 53 10.01 -11.09 -6.62
N TYR A 54 9.47 -9.86 -6.73
CA TYR A 54 8.13 -9.55 -6.24
C TYR A 54 7.18 -9.27 -7.40
N ILE A 55 6.05 -9.99 -7.40
CA ILE A 55 4.96 -9.79 -8.37
C ILE A 55 3.79 -9.07 -7.70
N VAL A 56 3.00 -8.33 -8.48
CA VAL A 56 1.72 -7.79 -8.00
C VAL A 56 0.77 -8.96 -7.76
N ILE A 57 0.16 -8.98 -6.57
CA ILE A 57 -0.82 -10.02 -6.23
C ILE A 57 -2.02 -9.90 -7.17
N PRO A 58 -2.44 -10.98 -7.85
CA PRO A 58 -3.59 -10.95 -8.75
C PRO A 58 -4.84 -10.38 -8.08
N GLY A 59 -5.48 -9.41 -8.71
CA GLY A 59 -6.66 -8.69 -8.18
C GLY A 59 -6.34 -7.39 -7.44
N LYS A 60 -5.06 -7.10 -7.15
CA LYS A 60 -4.62 -5.83 -6.52
C LYS A 60 -4.28 -4.72 -7.51
N GLU A 61 -4.36 -4.99 -8.81
CA GLU A 61 -4.00 -4.04 -9.87
C GLU A 61 -4.86 -2.78 -9.80
N LYS A 62 -6.17 -2.94 -9.56
CA LYS A 62 -7.10 -1.81 -9.41
C LYS A 62 -6.75 -0.92 -8.22
N VAL A 63 -6.33 -1.54 -7.11
CA VAL A 63 -5.89 -0.81 -5.91
C VAL A 63 -4.64 0.01 -6.22
N LEU A 64 -3.64 -0.61 -6.85
CA LEU A 64 -2.41 0.08 -7.23
C LEU A 64 -2.66 1.22 -8.22
N VAL A 65 -3.51 1.02 -9.23
CA VAL A 65 -3.86 2.08 -10.19
C VAL A 65 -4.55 3.26 -9.48
N LYS A 66 -5.49 2.97 -8.56
CA LYS A 66 -6.17 3.99 -7.77
C LYS A 66 -5.19 4.77 -6.89
N LEU A 67 -4.35 4.07 -6.13
CA LEU A 67 -3.37 4.69 -5.22
C LEU A 67 -2.35 5.53 -5.99
N LYS A 68 -1.82 5.01 -7.12
CA LYS A 68 -0.90 5.76 -7.99
C LYS A 68 -1.54 7.05 -8.52
N LYS A 69 -2.80 6.98 -8.96
CA LYS A 69 -3.53 8.15 -9.44
C LYS A 69 -3.71 9.22 -8.35
N LEU A 70 -4.07 8.80 -7.14
CA LEU A 70 -4.24 9.73 -6.00
C LEU A 70 -2.89 10.32 -5.56
N ALA A 71 -1.84 9.50 -5.51
CA ALA A 71 -0.49 9.90 -5.14
C ALA A 71 0.07 11.02 -6.04
N GLN A 72 -0.30 11.05 -7.32
CA GLN A 72 0.10 12.10 -8.25
C GLN A 72 -0.62 13.45 -8.02
N SER A 73 -1.69 13.47 -7.21
CA SER A 73 -2.56 14.63 -7.02
C SER A 73 -2.46 15.28 -5.65
N VAL A 74 -1.52 14.84 -4.81
CA VAL A 74 -1.32 15.30 -3.43
C VAL A 74 0.11 15.78 -3.22
N ASP A 75 0.31 16.66 -2.23
CA ASP A 75 1.64 17.20 -1.90
C ASP A 75 2.47 16.20 -1.07
N SER A 76 1.82 15.30 -0.33
CA SER A 76 2.48 14.37 0.59
C SER A 76 1.77 13.02 0.66
N ILE A 77 2.55 11.96 0.84
CA ILE A 77 2.06 10.58 1.04
C ILE A 77 2.49 10.13 2.42
N TYR A 78 1.55 9.63 3.19
CA TYR A 78 1.77 9.09 4.53
C TYR A 78 1.44 7.60 4.51
N LEU A 79 2.44 6.78 4.86
CA LEU A 79 2.24 5.36 5.11
C LEU A 79 1.87 5.19 6.58
N ALA A 80 0.70 4.62 6.84
CA ALA A 80 0.20 4.36 8.19
C ALA A 80 -0.21 2.89 8.36
N PRO A 81 0.72 1.93 8.11
CA PRO A 81 0.50 0.53 8.42
C PRO A 81 0.53 0.30 9.94
N ASP A 82 0.29 -0.94 10.36
CA ASP A 82 0.56 -1.32 11.74
C ASP A 82 2.04 -1.19 12.08
N PRO A 83 2.40 -0.78 13.31
CA PRO A 83 3.79 -0.57 13.73
C PRO A 83 4.47 -1.90 14.08
N ASP A 84 4.43 -2.84 13.14
CA ASP A 84 5.06 -4.15 13.22
C ASP A 84 5.90 -4.43 11.96
N ARG A 85 6.58 -5.56 11.95
CA ARG A 85 7.48 -5.96 10.85
C ARG A 85 6.73 -6.20 9.53
N GLU A 86 5.45 -6.57 9.58
CA GLU A 86 4.68 -6.85 8.36
C GLU A 86 4.13 -5.57 7.74
N GLY A 87 3.92 -4.55 8.57
CA GLY A 87 3.51 -3.22 8.14
C GLY A 87 4.61 -2.40 7.47
N GLU A 88 5.85 -2.53 7.92
CA GLU A 88 7.03 -1.79 7.44
C GLU A 88 7.55 -2.29 6.07
#